data_AF-A0AAD6TTA1-F1
#
_entry.id   AF-A0AAD6TTA1-F1
#
_cell.length_a   1.000
_cell.length_b   1.000
_cell.length_c   1.000
_cell.angle_alpha   90.00
_cell.angle_beta   90.00
_cell.angle_gamma   90.00
#
_symmetry.space_group_name_H-M   'P 1'
#
loop_
_entity.id
_entity.type
_entity.pdbx_description
1 polymer ?
#
loop_
_entity_poly.entity_id
_entity_poly.type
_entity_poly.pdbx_seq_one_letter_code
_entity_poly.pdbx_strand_id
1 'polypeptide(L)'
;MDATLTSLTCATRLSPDGLSAPKNDNSSEASVVLTPELLAVGELVASMKRVVGVLGTTFDSLGEQTARVATLAPALKASAQIKKLRSEVAEQMREQERRVLDTELLLGEAVKQSLSEEIKAHIRDTVAREVKDRVSYQLNVQIPKNLREQIKHHKRQILEVQRSLHNSEARRHNSALGPAALVDELRPLLRPLPSAEQTPLPRTVPPTPVPEDSAPTPSPLFPRDLKALFALKSEEAQTLVKEYGLGGQAVPITPIEGPDEPDSRERNLNKFMAHIGVSRAYPAWSFRTAAHTC
;
A
#
# COMPACT_ATOMS: atom_id res chain seq x y z
N MET A 1 -23.48 -14.85 18.16
CA MET A 1 -22.93 -16.09 17.55
C MET A 1 -22.21 -16.86 18.67
N ASP A 2 -22.85 -17.22 19.79
CA ASP A 2 -24.15 -17.89 19.99
C ASP A 2 -24.27 -19.27 19.35
N ALA A 3 -24.93 -20.17 20.10
CA ALA A 3 -25.01 -21.63 19.95
C ALA A 3 -23.74 -22.37 20.45
N THR A 4 -23.82 -23.48 21.23
CA THR A 4 -25.02 -24.20 21.70
C THR A 4 -24.75 -25.03 22.96
N LEU A 5 -25.82 -25.25 23.74
CA LEU A 5 -25.92 -26.27 24.79
C LEU A 5 -25.76 -27.69 24.23
N THR A 6 -25.24 -28.63 25.03
CA THR A 6 -25.98 -29.88 25.31
C THR A 6 -25.45 -30.62 26.55
N SER A 7 -26.35 -30.99 27.45
CA SER A 7 -26.07 -31.98 28.51
C SER A 7 -26.21 -33.39 27.94
N LEU A 8 -25.54 -34.37 28.57
CA LEU A 8 -25.88 -35.78 28.41
C LEU A 8 -25.75 -36.52 29.76
N THR A 9 -26.89 -36.66 30.42
CA THR A 9 -27.12 -37.54 31.57
C THR A 9 -27.83 -38.82 31.11
N CYS A 10 -27.34 -40.00 31.52
CA CYS A 10 -28.02 -41.31 31.50
C CYS A 10 -27.40 -42.18 32.61
N ALA A 11 -28.13 -42.81 33.56
CA ALA A 11 -29.02 -44.00 33.42
C ALA A 11 -28.22 -45.30 33.19
N THR A 12 -28.44 -46.45 33.85
CA THR A 12 -29.45 -46.91 34.85
C THR A 12 -28.85 -48.14 35.59
N ARG A 13 -28.85 -48.25 36.94
CA ARG A 13 -29.81 -48.95 37.85
C ARG A 13 -29.96 -50.48 37.63
N LEU A 14 -30.33 -51.21 38.70
CA LEU A 14 -30.68 -52.66 38.80
C LEU A 14 -29.48 -53.63 38.93
N SER A 15 -29.53 -54.76 39.65
CA SER A 15 -30.40 -55.23 40.76
C SER A 15 -29.75 -56.45 41.46
N PRO A 16 -30.29 -56.95 42.59
CA PRO A 16 -29.68 -58.02 43.41
C PRO A 16 -30.23 -59.44 43.12
N ASP A 17 -29.94 -60.36 44.06
CA ASP A 17 -30.46 -61.71 44.30
C ASP A 17 -29.77 -62.93 43.64
N GLY A 18 -29.58 -63.96 44.48
CA GLY A 18 -28.82 -65.18 44.16
C GLY A 18 -28.65 -66.14 45.35
N LEU A 19 -29.71 -66.35 46.14
CA LEU A 19 -29.75 -67.35 47.21
C LEU A 19 -29.51 -68.78 46.68
N SER A 20 -28.68 -69.57 47.36
CA SER A 20 -28.78 -71.03 47.30
C SER A 20 -28.44 -71.68 48.65
N ALA A 21 -29.24 -72.67 49.03
CA ALA A 21 -29.37 -73.23 50.37
C ALA A 21 -28.39 -74.41 50.64
N PRO A 22 -28.17 -74.82 51.91
CA PRO A 22 -27.16 -75.82 52.25
C PRO A 22 -27.64 -77.26 52.01
N LYS A 23 -26.68 -78.16 51.75
CA LYS A 23 -26.90 -79.62 51.78
C LYS A 23 -26.37 -80.19 53.09
N ASN A 24 -27.27 -80.65 53.94
CA ASN A 24 -26.95 -81.59 55.02
C ASN A 24 -26.56 -82.95 54.41
N ASP A 25 -25.60 -83.64 55.02
CA ASP A 25 -25.58 -85.10 55.04
C ASP A 25 -25.06 -85.59 56.40
N ASN A 26 -25.75 -86.60 56.94
CA ASN A 26 -25.52 -87.18 58.26
C ASN A 26 -24.51 -88.33 58.20
N SER A 27 -23.71 -88.55 59.26
CA SER A 27 -23.29 -89.91 59.63
C SER A 27 -22.74 -90.06 61.06
N SER A 28 -23.35 -90.98 61.80
CA SER A 28 -22.82 -91.77 62.94
C SER A 28 -22.31 -91.08 64.20
N GLU A 29 -23.18 -91.06 65.22
CA GLU A 29 -22.77 -91.10 66.63
C GLU A 29 -22.18 -92.47 67.00
N ALA A 30 -21.11 -92.47 67.81
CA ALA A 30 -20.67 -93.63 68.58
C ALA A 30 -20.67 -93.23 70.06
N SER A 31 -21.60 -93.79 70.84
CA SER A 31 -21.81 -93.41 72.24
C SER A 31 -20.73 -93.97 73.16
N VAL A 32 -19.62 -93.23 73.30
CA VAL A 32 -18.61 -93.47 74.33
C VAL A 32 -19.16 -92.93 75.66
N VAL A 33 -19.21 -93.78 76.70
CA VAL A 33 -19.61 -93.38 78.05
C VAL A 33 -18.49 -92.52 78.64
N LEU A 34 -18.69 -91.21 78.64
CA LEU A 34 -17.71 -90.22 79.12
C LEU A 34 -17.95 -89.85 80.58
N THR A 35 -16.85 -89.74 81.33
CA THR A 35 -16.83 -89.22 82.70
C THR A 35 -17.18 -87.73 82.72
N PRO A 36 -17.80 -87.21 83.79
CA PRO A 36 -18.29 -85.83 83.83
C PRO A 36 -17.19 -84.76 83.64
N GLU A 37 -15.94 -85.04 84.02
CA GLU A 37 -14.81 -84.16 83.72
C GLU A 37 -14.55 -84.01 82.22
N LEU A 38 -14.68 -85.10 81.43
CA LEU A 38 -14.48 -85.04 79.98
C LEU A 38 -15.60 -84.26 79.26
N LEU A 39 -16.78 -84.20 79.88
CA LEU A 39 -17.91 -83.39 79.39
C LEU A 39 -17.64 -81.90 79.65
N ALA A 40 -17.11 -81.53 80.81
CA ALA A 40 -16.68 -80.15 81.12
C ALA A 40 -15.48 -79.70 80.26
N VAL A 41 -14.51 -80.58 80.01
CA VAL A 41 -13.41 -80.32 79.05
C VAL A 41 -13.97 -80.19 77.64
N GLY A 42 -14.95 -81.01 77.25
CA GLY A 42 -15.66 -80.90 75.97
C GLY A 42 -16.37 -79.57 75.79
N GLU A 43 -17.05 -79.05 76.83
CA GLU A 43 -17.70 -77.75 76.82
C GLU A 43 -16.69 -76.59 76.75
N LEU A 44 -15.56 -76.68 77.47
CA LEU A 44 -14.46 -75.71 77.37
C LEU A 44 -13.83 -75.71 75.97
N VAL A 45 -13.59 -76.88 75.39
CA VAL A 45 -13.05 -77.02 74.02
C VAL A 45 -14.06 -76.52 72.98
N ALA A 46 -15.37 -76.74 73.18
CA ALA A 46 -16.43 -76.17 72.35
C ALA A 46 -16.52 -74.63 72.48
N SER A 47 -16.32 -74.10 73.70
CA SER A 47 -16.22 -72.67 73.98
C SER A 47 -15.01 -72.05 73.26
N MET A 48 -13.81 -72.62 73.42
CA MET A 48 -12.61 -72.17 72.70
C MET A 48 -12.79 -72.28 71.18
N LYS A 49 -13.41 -73.34 70.66
CA LYS A 49 -13.76 -73.45 69.23
C LYS A 49 -14.69 -72.33 68.77
N ARG A 50 -15.72 -71.96 69.55
CA ARG A 50 -16.58 -70.81 69.22
C ARG A 50 -15.78 -69.51 69.21
N VAL A 51 -14.94 -69.26 70.22
CA VAL A 51 -14.13 -68.04 70.32
C VAL A 51 -13.14 -67.94 69.14
N VAL A 52 -12.45 -69.03 68.80
CA VAL A 52 -11.55 -69.11 67.63
C VAL A 52 -12.32 -68.93 66.32
N GLY A 53 -13.52 -69.50 66.20
CA GLY A 53 -14.40 -69.30 65.04
C GLY A 53 -14.85 -67.85 64.88
N VAL A 54 -15.25 -67.19 65.97
CA VAL A 54 -15.59 -65.76 65.98
C VAL A 54 -14.36 -64.92 65.59
N LEU A 55 -13.19 -65.18 66.18
CA LEU A 55 -11.94 -64.53 65.80
C LEU A 55 -11.62 -64.70 64.31
N GLY A 56 -11.77 -65.92 63.76
CA GLY A 56 -11.66 -66.19 62.33
C GLY A 56 -12.58 -65.29 61.50
N THR A 57 -13.89 -65.29 61.79
CA THR A 57 -14.84 -64.43 61.06
C THR A 57 -14.55 -62.92 61.21
N THR A 58 -13.99 -62.47 62.34
CA THR A 58 -13.56 -61.07 62.48
C THR A 58 -12.30 -60.74 61.68
N PHE A 59 -11.35 -61.68 61.57
CA PHE A 59 -10.17 -61.52 60.71
C PHE A 59 -10.55 -61.56 59.23
N ASP A 60 -11.48 -62.43 58.82
CA ASP A 60 -11.99 -62.49 57.45
C ASP A 60 -12.71 -61.17 57.08
N SER A 61 -13.56 -60.65 57.98
CA SER A 61 -14.23 -59.35 57.82
C SER A 61 -13.24 -58.18 57.74
N LEU A 62 -12.19 -58.18 58.58
CA LEU A 62 -11.09 -57.21 58.50
C LEU A 62 -10.30 -57.34 57.18
N GLY A 63 -10.08 -58.57 56.70
CA GLY A 63 -9.44 -58.85 55.42
C GLY A 63 -10.26 -58.32 54.25
N GLU A 64 -11.57 -58.58 54.23
CA GLU A 64 -12.47 -58.08 53.19
C GLU A 64 -12.58 -56.55 53.22
N GLN A 65 -12.68 -55.94 54.40
CA GLN A 65 -12.65 -54.48 54.55
C GLN A 65 -11.32 -53.90 54.07
N THR A 66 -10.19 -54.55 54.38
CA THR A 66 -8.85 -54.14 53.90
C THR A 66 -8.75 -54.23 52.38
N ALA A 67 -9.30 -55.29 51.76
CA ALA A 67 -9.37 -55.42 50.32
C ALA A 67 -10.24 -54.31 49.68
N ARG A 68 -11.40 -53.98 50.29
CA ARG A 68 -12.24 -52.86 49.86
C ARG A 68 -11.53 -51.51 49.98
N VAL A 69 -10.76 -51.28 51.05
CA VAL A 69 -9.93 -50.07 51.20
C VAL A 69 -8.79 -50.03 50.17
N ALA A 70 -8.17 -51.17 49.85
CA ALA A 70 -7.16 -51.25 48.79
C ALA A 70 -7.74 -50.86 47.42
N THR A 71 -8.99 -51.24 47.10
CA THR A 71 -9.66 -50.80 45.87
C THR A 71 -10.04 -49.32 45.84
N LEU A 72 -10.09 -48.64 46.99
CA LEU A 72 -10.29 -47.18 47.07
C LEU A 72 -9.00 -46.38 46.84
N ALA A 73 -7.82 -46.96 47.01
CA ALA A 73 -6.55 -46.24 46.86
C ALA A 73 -6.34 -45.62 45.44
N PRO A 74 -6.67 -46.30 44.33
CA PRO A 74 -6.67 -45.68 42.99
C PRO A 74 -7.65 -44.51 42.87
N ALA A 75 -8.86 -44.62 43.45
CA ALA A 75 -9.86 -43.55 43.42
C ALA A 75 -9.43 -42.33 44.23
N LEU A 76 -8.81 -42.53 45.40
CA LEU A 76 -8.22 -41.46 46.20
C LEU A 76 -7.08 -40.76 45.43
N LYS A 77 -6.19 -41.52 44.78
CA LYS A 77 -5.12 -40.97 43.93
C LYS A 77 -5.68 -40.15 42.76
N ALA A 78 -6.70 -40.64 42.08
CA ALA A 78 -7.40 -39.90 41.03
C ALA A 78 -8.05 -38.62 41.57
N SER A 79 -8.67 -38.66 42.75
CA SER A 79 -9.27 -37.47 43.37
C SER A 79 -8.23 -36.38 43.71
N ALA A 80 -7.03 -36.78 44.13
CA ALA A 80 -5.92 -35.86 44.39
C ALA A 80 -5.39 -35.25 43.08
N GLN A 81 -5.28 -36.03 42.01
CA GLN A 81 -4.91 -35.55 40.68
C GLN A 81 -5.95 -34.56 40.12
N ILE A 82 -7.25 -34.85 40.26
CA ILE A 82 -8.33 -33.95 39.85
C ILE A 82 -8.28 -32.64 40.63
N LYS A 83 -8.00 -32.67 41.94
CA LYS A 83 -7.80 -31.45 42.73
C LYS A 83 -6.61 -30.62 42.23
N LYS A 84 -5.47 -31.27 41.95
CA LYS A 84 -4.28 -30.60 41.38
C LYS A 84 -4.58 -29.95 40.03
N LEU A 85 -5.20 -30.68 39.10
CA LEU A 85 -5.58 -30.15 37.79
C LEU A 85 -6.57 -28.97 37.91
N ARG A 86 -7.53 -29.04 38.84
CA ARG A 86 -8.46 -27.91 39.10
C ARG A 86 -7.74 -26.67 39.62
N SER A 87 -6.73 -26.80 40.49
CA SER A 87 -5.93 -25.64 40.92
C SER A 87 -5.08 -25.07 39.79
N GLU A 88 -4.47 -25.91 38.95
CA GLU A 88 -3.67 -25.48 37.79
C GLU A 88 -4.53 -24.74 36.75
N VAL A 89 -5.72 -25.27 36.43
CA VAL A 89 -6.69 -24.60 35.53
C VAL A 89 -7.19 -23.28 36.10
N ALA A 90 -7.50 -23.21 37.40
CA ALA A 90 -7.94 -21.96 38.05
C ALA A 90 -6.83 -20.90 38.11
N GLU A 91 -5.57 -21.31 38.12
CA GLU A 91 -4.42 -20.41 38.01
C GLU A 91 -4.23 -19.90 36.57
N GLN A 92 -4.33 -20.79 35.58
CA GLN A 92 -4.29 -20.41 34.16
C GLN A 92 -5.43 -19.47 33.77
N MET A 93 -6.65 -19.69 34.29
CA MET A 93 -7.79 -18.78 34.05
C MET A 93 -7.51 -17.35 34.57
N ARG A 94 -7.01 -17.20 35.80
CA ARG A 94 -6.66 -15.88 36.36
C ARG A 94 -5.57 -15.16 35.55
N GLU A 95 -4.59 -15.91 35.05
CA GLU A 95 -3.53 -15.35 34.20
C GLU A 95 -4.04 -15.00 32.80
N GLN A 96 -4.98 -15.78 32.24
CA GLN A 96 -5.64 -15.46 30.98
C GLN A 96 -6.53 -14.21 31.11
N GLU A 97 -7.31 -14.08 32.19
CA GLU A 97 -8.12 -12.89 32.50
C GLU A 97 -7.24 -11.63 32.59
N ARG A 98 -6.09 -11.69 33.28
CA ARG A 98 -5.10 -10.60 33.30
C ARG A 98 -4.66 -10.22 31.88
N ARG A 99 -4.25 -11.20 31.07
CA ARG A 99 -3.80 -10.94 29.69
C ARG A 99 -4.88 -10.33 28.81
N VAL A 100 -6.13 -10.75 28.96
CA VAL A 100 -7.26 -10.15 28.25
C VAL A 100 -7.37 -8.67 28.62
N LEU A 101 -7.40 -8.34 29.92
CA LEU A 101 -7.46 -6.94 30.38
C LEU A 101 -6.26 -6.10 29.90
N ASP A 102 -5.04 -6.65 29.94
CA ASP A 102 -3.85 -5.97 29.43
C ASP A 102 -3.97 -5.70 27.92
N THR A 103 -4.48 -6.66 27.14
CA THR A 103 -4.70 -6.47 25.70
C THR A 103 -5.85 -5.52 25.37
N GLU A 104 -6.92 -5.50 26.18
CA GLU A 104 -8.04 -4.55 26.04
C GLU A 104 -7.56 -3.10 26.29
N LEU A 105 -6.71 -2.89 27.30
CA LEU A 105 -6.13 -1.58 27.59
C LEU A 105 -5.24 -1.10 26.44
N LEU A 106 -4.29 -1.94 26.01
CA LEU A 106 -3.38 -1.61 24.91
C LEU A 106 -4.13 -1.34 23.59
N LEU A 107 -5.15 -2.15 23.29
CA LEU A 107 -5.99 -1.97 22.10
C LEU A 107 -6.83 -0.68 22.20
N GLY A 108 -7.40 -0.39 23.37
CA GLY A 108 -8.16 0.82 23.62
C GLY A 108 -7.34 2.10 23.44
N GLU A 109 -6.10 2.11 23.93
CA GLU A 109 -5.16 3.22 23.73
C GLU A 109 -4.74 3.35 22.26
N ALA A 110 -4.36 2.25 21.61
CA ALA A 110 -3.95 2.25 20.20
C ALA A 110 -5.06 2.71 19.25
N VAL A 111 -6.30 2.22 19.44
CA VAL A 111 -7.47 2.65 18.67
C VAL A 111 -7.78 4.12 18.90
N LYS A 112 -7.74 4.60 20.16
CA LYS A 112 -7.95 6.01 20.49
C LYS A 112 -6.90 6.92 19.85
N GLN A 113 -5.63 6.54 19.87
CA GLN A 113 -4.55 7.29 19.21
C GLN A 113 -4.75 7.33 17.70
N SER A 114 -4.90 6.16 17.07
CA SER A 114 -5.10 6.03 15.61
C SER A 114 -6.29 6.86 15.11
N LEU A 115 -7.46 6.70 15.75
CA LEU A 115 -8.67 7.44 15.41
C LEU A 115 -8.48 8.95 15.62
N SER A 116 -7.76 9.38 16.66
CA SER A 116 -7.50 10.81 16.89
C SER A 116 -6.60 11.43 15.82
N GLU A 117 -5.61 10.70 15.31
CA GLU A 117 -4.73 11.18 14.24
C GLU A 117 -5.42 11.17 12.87
N GLU A 118 -6.22 10.14 12.58
CA GLU A 118 -7.04 10.08 11.36
C GLU A 118 -8.06 11.23 11.31
N ILE A 119 -8.77 11.49 12.41
CA ILE A 119 -9.70 12.63 12.51
C ILE A 119 -8.96 13.96 12.35
N LYS A 120 -7.78 14.15 12.98
CA LYS A 120 -6.95 15.35 12.79
C LYS A 120 -6.46 15.52 11.36
N ALA A 121 -6.10 14.44 10.66
CA ALA A 121 -5.73 14.48 9.25
C ALA A 121 -6.92 14.91 8.39
N HIS A 122 -8.07 14.24 8.56
CA HIS A 122 -9.28 14.53 7.78
C HIS A 122 -9.81 15.97 7.99
N ILE A 123 -9.76 16.48 9.23
CA ILE A 123 -10.11 17.88 9.54
C ILE A 123 -9.12 18.83 8.85
N ARG A 124 -7.81 18.59 8.94
CA ARG A 124 -6.81 19.43 8.26
C ARG A 124 -7.03 19.48 6.75
N ASP A 125 -7.27 18.35 6.10
CA ASP A 125 -7.48 18.27 4.66
C ASP A 125 -8.80 18.92 4.21
N THR A 126 -9.83 18.85 5.04
CA THR A 126 -11.13 19.50 4.76
C THR A 126 -11.05 21.01 4.96
N VAL A 127 -10.45 21.47 6.06
CA VAL A 127 -10.19 22.90 6.31
C VAL A 127 -9.26 23.48 5.25
N ALA A 128 -8.19 22.79 4.84
CA ALA A 128 -7.27 23.25 3.80
C ALA A 128 -7.98 23.44 2.44
N ARG A 129 -8.88 22.52 2.07
CA ARG A 129 -9.72 22.65 0.86
C ARG A 129 -10.69 23.81 0.97
N GLU A 130 -11.48 23.89 2.04
CA GLU A 130 -12.43 24.99 2.22
C GLU A 130 -11.76 26.37 2.29
N VAL A 131 -10.63 26.49 2.98
CA VAL A 131 -9.88 27.75 3.05
C VAL A 131 -9.34 28.12 1.67
N LYS A 132 -8.76 27.17 0.92
CA LYS A 132 -8.31 27.40 -0.46
C LYS A 132 -9.46 27.89 -1.35
N ASP A 133 -10.60 27.24 -1.29
CA ASP A 133 -11.75 27.55 -2.14
C ASP A 133 -12.35 28.92 -1.76
N ARG A 134 -12.59 29.17 -0.47
CA ARG A 134 -13.08 30.47 0.04
C ARG A 134 -12.13 31.61 -0.25
N VAL A 135 -10.81 31.43 -0.07
CA VAL A 135 -9.79 32.43 -0.40
C VAL A 135 -9.76 32.68 -1.91
N SER A 136 -9.80 31.63 -2.73
CA SER A 136 -9.83 31.79 -4.20
C SER A 136 -11.08 32.56 -4.65
N TYR A 137 -12.24 32.28 -4.05
CA TYR A 137 -13.49 33.00 -4.31
C TYR A 137 -13.40 34.46 -3.88
N GLN A 138 -12.92 34.74 -2.66
CA GLN A 138 -12.74 36.11 -2.16
C GLN A 138 -11.76 36.91 -3.01
N LEU A 139 -10.63 36.32 -3.42
CA LEU A 139 -9.69 36.95 -4.35
C LEU A 139 -10.32 37.19 -5.74
N ASN A 140 -11.13 36.25 -6.25
CA ASN A 140 -11.85 36.42 -7.51
C ASN A 140 -12.90 37.55 -7.47
N VAL A 141 -13.52 37.80 -6.31
CA VAL A 141 -14.54 38.85 -6.10
C VAL A 141 -13.92 40.21 -5.77
N GLN A 142 -12.92 40.24 -4.89
CA GLN A 142 -12.30 41.49 -4.40
C GLN A 142 -11.32 42.09 -5.41
N ILE A 143 -10.64 41.28 -6.23
CA ILE A 143 -9.71 41.79 -7.26
C ILE A 143 -10.51 42.06 -8.55
N PRO A 144 -10.68 43.32 -8.98
CA PRO A 144 -11.41 43.65 -10.20
C PRO A 144 -10.82 42.95 -11.43
N LYS A 145 -11.69 42.46 -12.32
CA LYS A 145 -11.29 41.78 -13.57
C LYS A 145 -10.26 42.58 -14.38
N ASN A 146 -10.46 43.89 -14.47
CA ASN A 146 -9.56 44.81 -15.14
C ASN A 146 -8.11 44.76 -14.58
N LEU A 147 -7.91 44.74 -13.26
CA LEU A 147 -6.56 44.62 -12.68
C LEU A 147 -5.93 43.25 -12.98
N ARG A 148 -6.74 42.18 -13.05
CA ARG A 148 -6.24 40.83 -13.41
C ARG A 148 -5.81 40.79 -14.87
N GLU A 149 -6.57 41.42 -15.75
CA GLU A 149 -6.25 41.58 -17.17
C GLU A 149 -5.00 42.46 -17.36
N GLN A 150 -4.86 43.56 -16.62
CA GLN A 150 -3.63 44.37 -16.58
C GLN A 150 -2.41 43.56 -16.11
N ILE A 151 -2.53 42.78 -15.04
CA ILE A 151 -1.43 41.93 -14.56
C ILE A 151 -1.06 40.87 -15.60
N LYS A 152 -2.03 40.21 -16.24
CA LYS A 152 -1.76 39.28 -17.36
C LYS A 152 -1.06 40.01 -18.53
N HIS A 153 -1.52 41.20 -18.88
CA HIS A 153 -0.94 42.01 -19.95
C HIS A 153 0.51 42.41 -19.65
N HIS A 154 0.79 42.99 -18.47
CA HIS A 154 2.14 43.36 -18.05
C HIS A 154 3.07 42.15 -17.90
N LYS A 155 2.57 41.02 -17.40
CA LYS A 155 3.35 39.76 -17.35
C LYS A 155 3.75 39.31 -18.76
N ARG A 156 2.82 39.36 -19.71
CA ARG A 156 3.11 39.06 -21.13
C ARG A 156 4.11 40.05 -21.74
N GLN A 157 3.98 41.36 -21.45
CA GLN A 157 4.95 42.38 -21.88
C GLN A 157 6.35 42.12 -21.32
N ILE A 158 6.47 41.76 -20.03
CA ILE A 158 7.76 41.45 -19.39
C ILE A 158 8.40 40.22 -20.06
N LEU A 159 7.63 39.15 -20.29
CA LEU A 159 8.12 37.95 -21.00
C LEU A 159 8.52 38.27 -22.45
N GLU A 160 7.79 39.15 -23.13
CA GLU A 160 8.12 39.63 -24.48
C GLU A 160 9.43 40.44 -24.51
N VAL A 161 9.63 41.34 -23.54
CA VAL A 161 10.88 42.11 -23.38
C VAL A 161 12.06 41.19 -23.03
N GLN A 162 11.89 40.27 -22.08
CA GLN A 162 12.91 39.28 -21.72
C GLN A 162 13.31 38.41 -22.92
N ARG A 163 12.32 37.88 -23.66
CA ARG A 163 12.52 37.15 -24.91
C ARG A 163 13.23 38.00 -25.96
N SER A 164 12.86 39.27 -26.11
CA SER A 164 13.48 40.19 -27.06
C SER A 164 14.94 40.49 -26.71
N LEU A 165 15.25 40.68 -25.43
CA LEU A 165 16.61 40.88 -24.93
C LEU A 165 17.47 39.63 -25.16
N HIS A 166 16.99 38.46 -24.73
CA HIS A 166 17.67 37.17 -24.97
C HIS A 166 17.92 36.94 -26.47
N ASN A 167 16.91 37.14 -27.31
CA ASN A 167 17.05 36.96 -28.76
C ASN A 167 18.00 37.98 -29.39
N SER A 168 18.10 39.20 -28.85
CA SER A 168 19.05 40.21 -29.31
C SER A 168 20.48 39.87 -28.90
N GLU A 169 20.69 39.35 -27.69
CA GLU A 169 21.99 38.84 -27.23
C GLU A 169 22.42 37.59 -28.02
N ALA A 170 21.51 36.63 -28.22
CA ALA A 170 21.74 35.44 -29.04
C ALA A 170 22.10 35.81 -30.47
N ARG A 171 21.38 36.76 -31.10
CA ARG A 171 21.73 37.31 -32.42
C ARG A 171 23.10 37.96 -32.43
N ARG A 172 23.43 38.78 -31.42
CA ARG A 172 24.76 39.42 -31.33
C ARG A 172 25.86 38.37 -31.25
N HIS A 173 25.68 37.32 -30.45
CA HIS A 173 26.63 36.21 -30.36
C HIS A 173 26.76 35.45 -31.69
N ASN A 174 25.63 35.03 -32.28
CA ASN A 174 25.60 34.30 -33.54
C ASN A 174 26.14 35.14 -34.73
N SER A 175 26.01 36.47 -34.68
CA SER A 175 26.58 37.39 -35.68
C SER A 175 28.10 37.52 -35.63
N ALA A 176 28.70 37.22 -34.47
CA ALA A 176 30.15 37.20 -34.29
C ALA A 176 30.79 35.89 -34.76
N LEU A 177 29.99 34.84 -34.99
CA LEU A 177 30.46 33.59 -35.60
C LEU A 177 30.74 33.84 -37.09
N GLY A 178 32.03 33.94 -37.43
CA GLY A 178 32.47 34.08 -38.81
C GLY A 178 32.41 32.77 -39.60
N PRO A 179 32.68 32.79 -40.92
CA PRO A 179 32.64 31.58 -41.76
C PRO A 179 33.61 30.46 -41.35
N ALA A 180 34.64 30.77 -40.56
CA ALA A 180 35.58 29.80 -39.99
C ALA A 180 35.02 29.07 -38.75
N ALA A 181 34.01 29.63 -38.09
CA ALA A 181 33.45 29.16 -36.82
C ALA A 181 32.28 28.17 -37.04
N LEU A 182 32.43 27.22 -37.98
CA LEU A 182 31.37 26.26 -38.35
C LEU A 182 30.98 25.27 -37.25
N VAL A 183 31.86 25.09 -36.26
CA VAL A 183 31.74 24.14 -35.14
C VAL A 183 31.33 24.83 -33.83
N ASP A 184 31.36 26.16 -33.78
CA ASP A 184 31.02 26.93 -32.58
C ASP A 184 29.51 26.89 -32.33
N GLU A 185 29.12 26.83 -31.05
CA GLU A 185 27.72 26.62 -30.67
C GLU A 185 26.86 27.88 -30.91
N LEU A 186 25.77 27.70 -31.67
CA LEU A 186 24.74 28.71 -31.88
C LEU A 186 23.91 28.87 -30.61
N ARG A 187 23.75 30.12 -30.14
CA ARG A 187 22.82 30.42 -29.06
C ARG A 187 21.38 30.31 -29.55
N PRO A 188 20.52 29.51 -28.87
CA PRO A 188 19.15 29.28 -29.30
C PRO A 188 18.28 30.52 -29.10
N LEU A 189 17.54 30.88 -30.14
CA LEU A 189 16.51 31.91 -30.06
C LEU A 189 15.24 31.32 -29.46
N LEU A 190 14.59 32.10 -28.60
CA LEU A 190 13.31 31.77 -28.01
C LEU A 190 12.18 32.10 -28.98
N ARG A 191 11.20 31.20 -29.07
CA ARG A 191 10.05 31.33 -29.99
C ARG A 191 9.15 32.49 -29.59
N PRO A 192 8.38 33.08 -30.53
CA PRO A 192 7.37 34.08 -30.19
C PRO A 192 6.37 33.52 -29.17
N LEU A 193 5.88 34.37 -28.28
CA LEU A 193 4.82 33.98 -27.34
C LEU A 193 3.54 33.79 -28.16
N PRO A 194 2.75 32.72 -27.92
CA PRO A 194 1.50 32.52 -28.64
C PRO A 194 0.58 33.72 -28.40
N SER A 195 0.30 34.51 -29.44
CA SER A 195 -0.72 35.54 -29.32
C SER A 195 -2.09 34.85 -29.28
N ALA A 196 -3.03 35.38 -28.49
CA ALA A 196 -4.39 34.85 -28.41
C ALA A 196 -5.06 34.73 -29.80
N GLU A 197 -4.73 35.65 -30.71
CA GLU A 197 -5.20 35.70 -32.10
C GLU A 197 -4.54 34.65 -33.02
N GLN A 198 -3.40 34.07 -32.63
CA GLN A 198 -2.66 33.06 -33.40
C GLN A 198 -3.11 31.62 -33.08
N THR A 199 -4.27 31.45 -32.45
CA THR A 199 -4.88 30.13 -32.19
C THR A 199 -6.01 29.88 -33.20
N PRO A 200 -5.74 29.30 -34.39
CA PRO A 200 -6.75 29.12 -35.42
C PRO A 200 -7.72 27.98 -35.08
N LEU A 201 -8.85 28.35 -34.44
CA LEU A 201 -10.10 27.60 -34.35
C LEU A 201 -10.03 26.25 -33.59
N PRO A 202 -11.17 25.67 -33.17
CA PRO A 202 -11.15 24.56 -32.20
C PRO A 202 -10.72 23.24 -32.85
N ARG A 203 -9.47 22.84 -32.60
CA ARG A 203 -9.10 21.43 -32.68
C ARG A 203 -9.78 20.68 -31.55
N THR A 204 -10.54 19.64 -31.87
CA THR A 204 -11.35 18.79 -30.96
C THR A 204 -10.53 17.89 -30.02
N VAL A 205 -9.25 18.21 -29.80
CA VAL A 205 -8.42 17.53 -28.80
C VAL A 205 -8.78 18.13 -27.43
N PRO A 206 -9.08 17.32 -26.39
CA PRO A 206 -9.38 17.85 -25.07
C PRO A 206 -8.22 18.76 -24.61
N PRO A 207 -8.50 19.97 -24.12
CA PRO A 207 -7.45 20.92 -23.76
C PRO A 207 -6.70 20.39 -22.55
N THR A 208 -5.55 19.76 -22.79
CA THR A 208 -4.52 19.64 -21.76
C THR A 208 -4.23 21.06 -21.29
N PRO A 209 -4.40 21.38 -19.99
CA PRO A 209 -4.25 22.75 -19.50
C PRO A 209 -2.77 23.13 -19.53
N VAL A 210 -2.29 23.57 -20.68
CA VAL A 210 -0.97 24.18 -20.82
C VAL A 210 -0.99 25.45 -19.96
N PRO A 211 -0.13 25.57 -18.93
CA PRO A 211 -0.14 26.75 -18.10
C PRO A 211 0.11 27.99 -18.97
N GLU A 212 -0.76 29.01 -18.86
CA GLU A 212 -0.61 30.30 -19.58
C GLU A 212 0.74 31.00 -19.26
N ASP A 213 1.45 30.51 -18.24
CA ASP A 213 2.73 30.97 -17.74
C ASP A 213 3.94 30.12 -18.20
N SER A 214 3.78 29.21 -19.16
CA SER A 214 4.92 28.43 -19.68
C SER A 214 6.01 29.37 -20.22
N ALA A 215 7.19 29.33 -19.61
CA ALA A 215 8.31 30.17 -19.99
C ALA A 215 8.64 30.02 -21.50
N PRO A 216 9.09 31.10 -22.18
CA PRO A 216 9.44 31.03 -23.59
C PRO A 216 10.54 29.98 -23.81
N THR A 217 10.22 28.92 -24.55
CA THR A 217 11.13 27.81 -24.86
C THR A 217 11.70 27.91 -26.27
N PRO A 218 12.97 27.53 -26.48
CA PRO A 218 13.52 27.38 -27.83
C PRO A 218 12.81 26.25 -28.58
N SER A 219 12.93 26.23 -29.91
CA SER A 219 12.46 25.10 -30.71
C SER A 219 13.31 23.85 -30.42
N PRO A 220 12.71 22.65 -30.28
CA PRO A 220 13.49 21.41 -30.17
C PRO A 220 14.28 21.08 -31.44
N LEU A 221 13.92 21.70 -32.57
CA LEU A 221 14.62 21.59 -33.85
C LEU A 221 15.71 22.67 -34.04
N PHE A 222 15.99 23.50 -33.03
CA PHE A 222 17.02 24.53 -33.15
C PHE A 222 18.42 23.87 -33.28
N PRO A 223 19.19 24.14 -34.35
CA PRO A 223 20.47 23.50 -34.59
C PRO A 223 21.53 23.99 -33.58
N ARG A 224 22.40 23.08 -33.13
CA ARG A 224 23.45 23.40 -32.16
C ARG A 224 24.61 24.20 -32.76
N ASP A 225 24.93 23.97 -34.03
CA ASP A 225 26.04 24.61 -34.76
C ASP A 225 25.60 24.96 -36.19
N LEU A 226 26.43 25.74 -36.90
CA LEU A 226 26.17 26.09 -38.31
C LEU A 226 26.17 24.84 -39.20
N LYS A 227 26.96 23.83 -38.87
CA LYS A 227 26.99 22.56 -39.61
C LYS A 227 25.65 21.81 -39.54
N ALA A 228 25.03 21.69 -38.37
CA ALA A 228 23.70 21.10 -38.23
C ALA A 228 22.63 21.94 -38.96
N LEU A 229 22.73 23.28 -38.93
CA LEU A 229 21.83 24.17 -39.66
C LEU A 229 21.85 23.88 -41.18
N PHE A 230 23.03 23.70 -41.78
CA PHE A 230 23.14 23.33 -43.20
C PHE A 230 22.75 21.88 -43.51
N ALA A 231 22.76 20.99 -42.52
CA ALA A 231 22.34 19.60 -42.66
C ALA A 231 20.82 19.39 -42.57
N LEU A 232 20.04 20.41 -42.16
CA LEU A 232 18.59 20.32 -42.05
C LEU A 232 17.90 20.01 -43.38
N LYS A 233 16.87 19.17 -43.33
CA LYS A 233 15.99 18.87 -44.47
C LYS A 233 15.09 20.07 -44.80
N SER A 234 14.52 20.06 -46.01
CA SER A 234 13.60 21.12 -46.46
C SER A 234 12.40 21.29 -45.53
N GLU A 235 11.81 20.18 -45.07
CA GLU A 235 10.67 20.15 -44.14
C GLU A 235 11.02 20.70 -42.76
N GLU A 236 12.21 20.38 -42.24
CA GLU A 236 12.72 20.85 -40.94
C GLU A 236 12.99 22.36 -40.98
N ALA A 237 13.63 22.85 -42.05
CA ALA A 237 13.87 24.27 -42.28
C ALA A 237 12.55 25.06 -42.44
N GLN A 238 11.57 24.51 -43.18
CA GLN A 238 10.23 25.11 -43.30
C GLN A 238 9.49 25.13 -41.95
N THR A 239 9.62 24.08 -41.15
CA THR A 239 9.05 23.98 -39.80
C THR A 239 9.64 25.05 -38.87
N LEU A 240 10.96 25.26 -38.88
CA LEU A 240 11.60 26.35 -38.14
C LEU A 240 11.13 27.73 -38.61
N VAL A 241 11.10 27.99 -39.93
CA VAL A 241 10.58 29.24 -40.50
C VAL A 241 9.13 29.50 -40.06
N LYS A 242 8.32 28.46 -39.90
CA LYS A 242 6.94 28.53 -39.39
C LYS A 242 6.89 28.79 -37.87
N GLU A 243 7.64 28.04 -37.06
CA GLU A 243 7.67 28.19 -35.59
C GLU A 243 8.15 29.58 -35.13
N TYR A 244 9.09 30.17 -35.86
CA TYR A 244 9.60 31.53 -35.58
C TYR A 244 8.80 32.64 -36.29
N GLY A 245 7.67 32.31 -36.96
CA GLY A 245 6.77 33.29 -37.57
C GLY A 245 7.27 33.94 -38.87
N LEU A 246 8.33 33.41 -39.49
CA LEU A 246 9.03 33.98 -40.65
C LEU A 246 8.36 33.67 -42.00
N GLY A 247 7.36 32.78 -42.00
CA GLY A 247 6.53 32.47 -43.17
C GLY A 247 5.51 33.56 -43.52
N GLY A 248 5.12 34.40 -42.55
CA GLY A 248 3.95 35.29 -42.68
C GLY A 248 4.12 36.56 -43.52
N GLN A 249 5.36 37.02 -43.76
CA GLN A 249 5.60 38.09 -44.73
C GLN A 249 5.58 37.51 -46.15
N ALA A 250 4.36 37.44 -46.70
CA ALA A 250 4.13 37.64 -48.12
C ALA A 250 4.59 39.07 -48.46
N VAL A 251 5.89 39.22 -48.74
CA VAL A 251 6.36 40.38 -49.50
C VAL A 251 5.52 40.39 -50.79
N PRO A 252 4.92 41.52 -51.19
CA PRO A 252 4.22 41.63 -52.47
C PRO A 252 5.27 41.56 -53.59
N ILE A 253 5.71 40.34 -53.89
CA ILE A 253 6.53 40.03 -55.05
C ILE A 253 5.62 40.27 -56.25
N THR A 254 6.08 41.12 -57.16
CA THR A 254 5.39 41.39 -58.42
C THR A 254 5.03 40.08 -59.12
N PRO A 255 3.78 39.90 -59.59
CA PRO A 255 3.35 38.66 -60.23
C PRO A 255 4.09 38.47 -61.56
N ILE A 256 5.23 37.80 -61.48
CA ILE A 256 5.94 37.21 -62.61
C ILE A 256 5.81 35.71 -62.39
N GLU A 257 4.86 35.12 -63.10
CA GLU A 257 4.38 33.75 -62.91
C GLU A 257 5.45 32.73 -63.30
N GLY A 258 6.30 32.37 -62.34
CA GLY A 258 7.04 31.11 -62.35
C GLY A 258 6.17 30.02 -61.70
N PRO A 259 5.85 28.92 -62.38
CA PRO A 259 4.99 27.87 -61.82
C PRO A 259 5.71 27.15 -60.68
N ASP A 260 5.13 27.25 -59.48
CA ASP A 260 5.37 26.40 -58.32
C ASP A 260 6.81 25.94 -58.07
N GLU A 261 7.78 26.86 -58.00
CA GLU A 261 9.05 26.53 -57.34
C GLU A 261 8.77 26.36 -55.84
N PRO A 262 8.82 25.14 -55.28
CA PRO A 262 8.51 24.92 -53.87
C PRO A 262 9.54 25.68 -53.03
N ASP A 263 9.09 26.40 -52.00
CA ASP A 263 9.90 27.27 -51.14
C ASP A 263 11.28 26.65 -50.83
N SER A 264 12.28 27.03 -51.63
CA SER A 264 13.52 26.26 -51.70
C SER A 264 14.17 26.16 -50.33
N ARG A 265 14.69 24.98 -49.98
CA ARG A 265 15.40 24.74 -48.70
C ARG A 265 16.37 25.88 -48.40
N GLU A 266 17.11 26.32 -49.41
CA GLU A 266 18.06 27.42 -49.33
C GLU A 266 17.39 28.78 -49.03
N ARG A 267 16.21 29.07 -49.62
CA ARG A 267 15.42 30.28 -49.31
C ARG A 267 14.98 30.30 -47.84
N ASN A 268 14.53 29.16 -47.32
CA ASN A 268 14.12 29.00 -45.92
C ASN A 268 15.31 29.11 -44.96
N LEU A 269 16.43 28.45 -45.25
CA LEU A 269 17.68 28.59 -44.50
C LEU A 269 18.19 30.03 -44.53
N ASN A 270 18.22 30.71 -45.68
CA ASN A 270 18.66 32.10 -45.81
C ASN A 270 17.74 33.10 -45.10
N LYS A 271 16.43 32.81 -44.97
CA LYS A 271 15.50 33.55 -44.09
C LYS A 271 15.86 33.32 -42.62
N PHE A 272 16.07 32.07 -42.21
CA PHE A 272 16.36 31.72 -40.82
C PHE A 272 17.73 32.25 -40.36
N MET A 273 18.78 32.08 -41.16
CA MET A 273 20.14 32.62 -40.92
C MET A 273 20.11 34.14 -40.66
N ALA A 274 19.39 34.89 -41.50
CA ALA A 274 19.19 36.32 -41.29
C ALA A 274 18.44 36.64 -39.98
N HIS A 275 17.46 35.81 -39.59
CA HIS A 275 16.72 35.99 -38.34
C HIS A 275 17.54 35.64 -37.09
N ILE A 276 18.42 34.65 -37.14
CA ILE A 276 19.33 34.29 -36.03
C ILE A 276 20.56 35.21 -35.95
N GLY A 277 20.71 36.15 -36.89
CA GLY A 277 21.78 37.16 -36.88
C GLY A 277 23.08 36.73 -37.55
N VAL A 278 23.15 35.54 -38.14
CA VAL A 278 24.35 35.07 -38.86
C VAL A 278 24.52 35.90 -40.13
N SER A 279 25.65 36.61 -40.22
CA SER A 279 25.96 37.48 -41.35
C SER A 279 25.94 36.69 -42.66
N ARG A 280 25.31 37.25 -43.71
CA ARG A 280 25.36 36.70 -45.08
C ARG A 280 26.74 36.95 -45.71
N ALA A 281 27.75 36.31 -45.14
CA ALA A 281 29.14 36.35 -45.61
C ALA A 281 29.39 35.48 -46.86
N TYR A 282 28.36 34.78 -47.34
CA TYR A 282 28.36 34.13 -48.63
C TYR A 282 27.89 35.14 -49.70
N PRO A 283 28.79 35.71 -50.53
CA PRO A 283 28.36 36.14 -51.85
C PRO A 283 27.68 34.94 -52.51
N ALA A 284 26.58 35.20 -53.24
CA ALA A 284 25.66 34.18 -53.75
C ALA A 284 26.41 32.88 -54.13
N TRP A 285 26.02 31.76 -53.51
CA TRP A 285 26.63 30.45 -53.71
C TRP A 285 26.44 30.03 -55.17
N SER A 286 27.33 30.54 -56.03
CA SER A 286 27.56 29.99 -57.34
C SER A 286 28.32 28.69 -57.15
N PHE A 287 27.59 27.67 -56.71
CA PHE A 287 27.71 26.35 -57.33
C PHE A 287 27.32 26.48 -58.81
N ARG A 288 28.13 27.24 -59.57
CA ARG A 288 28.53 26.74 -60.87
C ARG A 288 29.19 25.42 -60.56
N THR A 289 28.42 24.35 -60.70
CA THR A 289 28.95 23.04 -61.02
C THR A 289 30.05 23.27 -62.04
N ALA A 290 31.30 23.10 -61.60
CA ALA A 290 32.42 22.93 -62.50
C ALA A 290 32.16 21.60 -63.20
N ALA A 291 31.31 21.66 -64.23
CA ALA A 291 31.02 20.53 -65.09
C ALA A 291 32.37 20.00 -65.56
N HIS A 292 32.53 18.67 -65.47
CA HIS A 292 33.67 18.01 -66.06
C HIS A 292 33.64 18.22 -67.58
N THR A 293 34.30 19.28 -68.05
CA THR A 293 34.97 19.25 -69.35
C THR A 293 36.29 18.53 -69.14
N CYS A 294 36.34 17.29 -69.64
CA CYS A 294 37.58 16.66 -70.08
C CYS A 294 38.19 17.43 -71.26
#